data_AF-Q11AG0-F1
#
_entry.id   AF-Q11AG0-F1
#
_cell.length_a   1.000
_cell.length_b   1.000
_cell.length_c   1.000
_cell.angle_alpha   90.00
_cell.angle_beta   90.00
_cell.angle_gamma   90.00
#
_symmetry.space_group_name_H-M   'P 1'
#
loop_
_entity.id
_entity.type
_entity.pdbx_description
1 polymer ?
#
loop_
_entity_poly.entity_id
_entity_poly.type
_entity_poly.pdbx_seq_one_letter_code
_entity_poly.pdbx_strand_id
1 'polypeptide(L)'
;MFDWTKSCSYDEAQKRRFHSMARSRLRQLAAELHLPPGTFDIRSNRGGVAVSGEVTLHHTAAYIQVGQFGLSSGHGILIRTCKGRKDYTGGANHFAALTLLDDIPALAASVHAITGVGRQASGEISHAA
;
A
#
# COMPACT_ATOMS: atom_id res chain seq x y z
N MET A 1 -6.83 -4.83 -16.97
CA MET A 1 -6.13 -3.83 -16.12
C MET A 1 -7.18 -2.86 -15.60
N PHE A 2 -7.10 -2.44 -14.33
CA PHE A 2 -8.08 -1.51 -13.75
C PHE A 2 -7.66 -0.07 -14.08
N ASP A 3 -8.60 0.80 -14.47
CA ASP A 3 -8.29 2.23 -14.63
C ASP A 3 -8.29 2.93 -13.26
N TRP A 4 -7.10 3.05 -12.69
CA TRP A 4 -6.89 3.71 -11.40
C TRP A 4 -7.06 5.23 -11.45
N THR A 5 -6.98 5.83 -12.64
CA THR A 5 -7.01 7.28 -12.84
C THR A 5 -8.41 7.82 -13.07
N LYS A 6 -9.36 6.95 -13.43
CA LYS A 6 -10.78 7.32 -13.49
C LYS A 6 -11.23 7.91 -12.16
N SER A 7 -11.66 9.17 -12.19
CA SER A 7 -12.06 9.93 -11.01
C SER A 7 -13.15 9.20 -10.21
N CYS A 8 -12.94 9.12 -8.90
CA CYS A 8 -13.94 8.65 -7.95
C CYS A 8 -14.86 9.78 -7.43
N SER A 9 -14.54 11.04 -7.75
CA SER A 9 -15.27 12.21 -7.25
C SER A 9 -16.69 12.20 -7.81
N TYR A 10 -17.69 12.30 -6.93
CA TYR A 10 -19.11 12.26 -7.28
C TYR A 10 -19.57 10.99 -8.04
N ASP A 11 -18.74 9.94 -8.09
CA ASP A 11 -19.07 8.65 -8.69
C ASP A 11 -18.94 7.54 -7.64
N GLU A 12 -20.03 7.26 -6.93
CA GLU A 12 -20.04 6.25 -5.85
C GLU A 12 -19.76 4.83 -6.36
N ALA A 13 -20.20 4.51 -7.58
CA ALA A 13 -19.97 3.20 -8.18
C ALA A 13 -18.49 2.99 -8.50
N GLN A 14 -17.84 3.98 -9.10
CA GLN A 14 -16.41 3.97 -9.33
C GLN A 14 -15.64 3.96 -8.02
N LYS A 15 -16.01 4.79 -7.05
CA LYS A 15 -15.37 4.83 -5.73
C LYS A 15 -15.44 3.47 -5.05
N ARG A 16 -16.58 2.78 -5.09
CA ARG A 16 -16.74 1.43 -4.53
C ARG A 16 -15.80 0.42 -5.21
N ARG A 17 -15.71 0.45 -6.55
CA ARG A 17 -14.80 -0.40 -7.32
C ARG A 17 -13.34 -0.13 -6.98
N PHE A 18 -12.94 1.15 -6.93
CA PHE A 18 -11.58 1.57 -6.56
C PHE A 18 -11.17 0.99 -5.21
N HIS A 19 -12.00 1.16 -4.17
CA HIS A 19 -11.67 0.64 -2.83
C HIS A 19 -11.62 -0.88 -2.77
N SER A 20 -12.55 -1.57 -3.43
CA SER A 20 -12.55 -3.03 -3.49
C SER A 20 -11.26 -3.56 -4.13
N MET A 21 -10.87 -2.98 -5.28
CA MET A 21 -9.67 -3.34 -6.01
C MET A 21 -8.39 -2.99 -5.24
N ALA A 22 -8.27 -1.75 -4.73
CA ALA A 22 -7.12 -1.33 -3.93
C ALA A 22 -6.94 -2.22 -2.69
N ARG A 23 -8.03 -2.56 -1.99
CA ARG A 23 -7.99 -3.49 -0.85
C ARG A 23 -7.53 -4.89 -1.26
N SER A 24 -7.98 -5.39 -2.40
CA SER A 24 -7.52 -6.67 -2.94
C SER A 24 -6.02 -6.64 -3.25
N ARG A 25 -5.54 -5.59 -3.92
CA ARG A 25 -4.11 -5.42 -4.25
C ARG A 25 -3.23 -5.26 -3.03
N LEU A 26 -3.66 -4.52 -2.00
CA LEU A 26 -2.91 -4.42 -0.75
C LEU A 26 -2.86 -5.75 0.01
N ARG A 27 -3.87 -6.62 -0.10
CA ARG A 27 -3.76 -7.99 0.45
C ARG A 27 -2.73 -8.82 -0.30
N GLN A 28 -2.68 -8.71 -1.64
CA GLN A 28 -1.67 -9.37 -2.45
C GLN A 28 -0.27 -8.85 -2.12
N LEU A 29 -0.11 -7.54 -1.95
CA LEU A 29 1.14 -6.92 -1.51
C LEU A 29 1.58 -7.43 -0.13
N ALA A 30 0.67 -7.56 0.83
CA ALA A 30 0.99 -8.11 2.14
C ALA A 30 1.51 -9.57 2.04
N ALA A 31 0.92 -10.37 1.14
CA ALA A 31 1.38 -11.72 0.87
C ALA A 31 2.76 -11.74 0.17
N GLU A 32 2.98 -10.89 -0.82
CA GLU A 32 4.26 -10.74 -1.53
C GLU A 32 5.39 -10.31 -0.59
N LEU A 33 5.09 -9.42 0.36
CA LEU A 33 6.01 -8.99 1.42
C LEU A 33 6.15 -10.02 2.56
N HIS A 34 5.44 -11.15 2.47
CA HIS A 34 5.44 -12.21 3.48
C HIS A 34 5.11 -11.70 4.89
N LEU A 35 4.18 -10.74 4.99
CA LEU A 35 3.80 -10.15 6.28
C LEU A 35 3.02 -11.18 7.11
N PRO A 36 3.47 -11.50 8.34
CA PRO A 36 2.75 -12.46 9.17
C PRO A 36 1.34 -11.95 9.53
N PRO A 37 0.31 -12.81 9.59
CA PRO A 37 -1.01 -12.41 10.05
C PRO A 37 -0.96 -11.71 11.41
N GLY A 38 -1.79 -10.68 11.59
CA GLY A 38 -1.83 -9.89 12.83
C GLY A 38 -0.74 -8.80 12.94
N THR A 39 0.29 -8.82 12.09
CA THR A 39 1.34 -7.77 12.08
C THR A 39 0.92 -6.52 11.30
N PHE A 40 -0.14 -6.61 10.50
CA PHE A 40 -0.68 -5.51 9.73
C PHE A 40 -2.22 -5.47 9.78
N ASP A 41 -2.78 -4.29 9.50
CA ASP A 41 -4.20 -4.12 9.16
C ASP A 41 -4.35 -3.55 7.75
N ILE A 42 -5.47 -3.85 7.11
CA ILE A 42 -5.93 -3.12 5.91
C ILE A 42 -7.27 -2.46 6.21
N ARG A 43 -7.33 -1.15 6.05
CA ARG A 43 -8.52 -0.33 6.35
C ARG A 43 -8.90 0.53 5.14
N SER A 44 -10.20 0.81 5.01
CA SER A 44 -10.73 1.72 3.99
C SER A 44 -11.35 2.92 4.68
N ASN A 45 -10.94 4.12 4.29
CA ASN A 45 -11.60 5.37 4.65
C ASN A 45 -12.22 5.96 3.38
N ARG A 46 -13.55 6.03 3.33
CA ARG A 46 -14.27 6.44 2.11
C ARG A 46 -14.18 7.94 1.82
N GLY A 47 -13.88 8.75 2.83
CA GLY A 47 -13.94 10.21 2.73
C GLY A 47 -15.31 10.73 2.29
N GLY A 48 -15.37 12.02 1.94
CA GLY A 48 -16.57 12.66 1.40
C GLY A 48 -16.81 12.37 -0.09
N VAL A 49 -17.96 12.79 -0.62
CA VAL A 49 -18.35 12.55 -2.02
C VAL A 49 -17.34 13.09 -3.04
N ALA A 50 -16.69 14.22 -2.73
CA ALA A 50 -15.75 14.91 -3.63
C ALA A 50 -14.36 14.25 -3.75
N VAL A 51 -14.02 13.25 -2.92
CA VAL A 51 -12.71 12.61 -2.90
C VAL A 51 -12.80 11.11 -3.11
N SER A 52 -11.70 10.45 -3.51
CA SER A 52 -11.65 8.99 -3.55
C SER A 52 -11.74 8.34 -2.17
N GLY A 53 -11.30 9.06 -1.13
CA GLY A 53 -10.85 8.44 0.12
C GLY A 53 -9.58 7.61 -0.12
N GLU A 54 -9.26 6.73 0.82
CA GLU A 54 -8.03 5.94 0.79
C GLU A 54 -8.21 4.51 1.32
N VAL A 55 -7.35 3.61 0.85
CA VAL A 55 -7.14 2.29 1.46
C VAL A 55 -5.73 2.22 2.02
N THR A 56 -5.62 1.85 3.28
CA THR A 56 -4.34 1.85 4.01
C THR A 56 -3.97 0.44 4.42
N LEU A 57 -2.74 0.01 4.10
CA LEU A 57 -2.05 -1.09 4.76
C LEU A 57 -1.12 -0.49 5.82
N HIS A 58 -1.33 -0.86 7.08
CA HIS A 58 -0.52 -0.40 8.20
C HIS A 58 0.14 -1.58 8.89
N HIS A 59 1.45 -1.69 8.73
CA HIS A 59 2.34 -2.65 9.37
C HIS A 59 3.20 -1.94 10.43
N THR A 60 3.81 -2.67 11.36
CA THR A 60 4.66 -2.10 12.42
C THR A 60 5.81 -1.22 11.88
N ALA A 61 6.27 -1.48 10.67
CA ALA A 61 7.39 -0.76 10.05
C ALA A 61 7.02 -0.04 8.73
N ALA A 62 5.79 -0.17 8.24
CA ALA A 62 5.37 0.44 6.98
C ALA A 62 3.94 0.99 7.03
N TYR A 63 3.74 2.19 6.48
CA TYR A 63 2.44 2.80 6.21
C TYR A 63 2.27 2.98 4.71
N ILE A 64 1.27 2.33 4.12
CA ILE A 64 1.01 2.39 2.68
C ILE A 64 -0.42 2.86 2.48
N GLN A 65 -0.62 3.99 1.81
CA GLN A 65 -1.94 4.52 1.46
C GLN A 65 -2.13 4.55 -0.04
N VAL A 66 -3.33 4.18 -0.49
CA VAL A 66 -3.75 4.22 -1.88
C VAL A 66 -4.95 5.15 -2.01
N GLY A 67 -4.85 6.20 -2.82
CA GLY A 67 -5.90 7.20 -3.06
C GLY A 67 -5.59 8.10 -4.26
N GLN A 68 -6.54 8.94 -4.67
CA GLN A 68 -6.37 9.92 -5.74
C GLN A 68 -6.06 11.30 -5.13
N PHE A 69 -4.80 11.52 -4.72
CA PHE A 69 -4.37 12.66 -3.89
C PHE A 69 -4.26 14.02 -4.62
N GLY A 70 -4.89 14.17 -5.78
CA GLY A 70 -4.84 15.43 -6.55
C GLY A 70 -3.45 15.83 -7.06
N LEU A 71 -2.46 14.92 -6.99
CA LEU A 71 -1.15 15.11 -7.58
C LEU A 71 -1.27 14.92 -9.09
N SER A 72 -0.76 15.87 -9.86
CA SER A 72 -0.89 15.99 -11.33
C SER A 72 -0.25 14.85 -12.14
N SER A 73 0.26 13.81 -11.49
CA SER A 73 1.15 12.80 -12.05
C SER A 73 0.65 11.36 -11.90
N GLY A 74 -0.60 11.11 -11.52
CA GLY A 74 -1.12 9.74 -11.28
C GLY A 74 -0.47 9.03 -10.07
N HIS A 75 0.26 9.79 -9.25
CA HIS A 75 0.86 9.33 -8.02
C HIS A 75 -0.21 9.27 -6.94
N GLY A 76 -0.62 8.04 -6.63
CA GLY A 76 -1.69 7.78 -5.67
C GLY A 76 -1.35 6.68 -4.68
N ILE A 77 -0.12 6.17 -4.72
CA ILE A 77 0.42 5.32 -3.68
C ILE A 77 1.39 6.17 -2.86
N LEU A 78 1.20 6.17 -1.55
CA LEU A 78 2.06 6.81 -0.59
C LEU A 78 2.66 5.73 0.31
N ILE A 79 3.98 5.70 0.42
CA ILE A 79 4.75 4.76 1.22
C ILE A 79 5.53 5.55 2.27
N ARG A 80 5.46 5.11 3.52
CA ARG A 80 6.23 5.67 4.64
C ARG A 80 6.76 4.56 5.55
N THR A 81 7.83 4.84 6.28
CA THR A 81 8.24 4.06 7.44
C THR A 81 7.29 4.27 8.62
N CYS A 82 7.19 3.30 9.54
CA CYS A 82 6.46 3.41 10.81
C CYS A 82 7.33 3.00 12.00
N LYS A 83 6.98 3.50 13.18
CA LYS A 83 7.52 3.08 14.48
C LYS A 83 6.44 2.37 15.32
N GLY A 84 5.94 1.25 14.83
CA GLY A 84 4.93 0.41 15.48
C GLY A 84 3.49 0.71 15.07
N ARG A 85 2.54 -0.11 15.55
CA ARG A 85 1.13 -0.10 15.10
C ARG A 85 0.28 1.09 15.56
N LYS A 86 0.85 1.97 16.38
CA LYS A 86 0.21 3.22 16.82
C LYS A 86 0.78 4.45 16.12
N ASP A 87 1.76 4.27 15.24
CA ASP A 87 2.30 5.35 14.42
C ASP A 87 1.45 5.54 13.17
N TYR A 88 0.58 6.54 13.19
CA TYR A 88 -0.30 6.89 12.07
C TYR A 88 0.23 8.04 11.21
N THR A 89 1.37 8.63 11.60
CA THR A 89 2.01 9.71 10.86
C THR A 89 3.02 9.11 9.88
N GLY A 90 3.84 8.19 10.37
CA GLY A 90 4.97 7.62 9.63
C GLY A 90 6.09 8.62 9.37
N GLY A 91 7.10 8.16 8.63
CA GLY A 91 8.24 8.98 8.18
C GLY A 91 7.94 9.84 6.95
N ALA A 92 8.99 10.11 6.15
CA ALA A 92 8.88 10.92 4.94
C ALA A 92 7.91 10.31 3.90
N ASN A 93 7.28 11.17 3.10
CA ASN A 93 6.39 10.76 2.02
C ASN A 93 7.20 10.27 0.82
N HIS A 94 6.98 9.01 0.42
CA HIS A 94 7.44 8.49 -0.87
C HIS A 94 6.22 8.19 -1.74
N PHE A 95 6.08 8.92 -2.83
CA PHE A 95 4.96 8.76 -3.75
C PHE A 95 5.32 7.84 -4.91
N ALA A 96 4.36 7.01 -5.31
CA ALA A 96 4.47 6.16 -6.47
C ALA A 96 3.16 6.15 -7.29
N ALA A 97 3.26 5.78 -8.56
CA ALA A 97 2.12 5.73 -9.47
C ALA A 97 1.12 4.65 -9.07
N LEU A 98 -0.18 4.91 -9.25
CA LEU A 98 -1.24 3.92 -8.96
C LEU A 98 -1.13 2.65 -9.81
N THR A 99 -0.53 2.74 -10.99
CA THR A 99 -0.34 1.61 -11.91
C THR A 99 0.53 0.50 -11.32
N LEU A 100 1.38 0.79 -10.32
CA LEU A 100 2.12 -0.23 -9.58
C LEU A 100 1.21 -1.23 -8.83
N LEU A 101 -0.08 -0.92 -8.63
CA LEU A 101 -1.04 -1.87 -8.09
C LEU A 101 -1.37 -3.02 -9.05
N ASP A 102 -1.00 -2.90 -10.33
CA ASP A 102 -1.07 -4.01 -11.29
C ASP A 102 0.25 -4.80 -11.38
N ASP A 103 1.33 -4.33 -10.73
CA ASP A 103 2.63 -5.00 -10.62
C ASP A 103 3.06 -5.11 -9.14
N ILE A 104 2.47 -6.10 -8.47
CA ILE A 104 2.67 -6.33 -7.03
C ILE A 104 4.14 -6.59 -6.66
N PRO A 105 4.92 -7.39 -7.41
CA PRO A 105 6.35 -7.55 -7.14
C PRO A 105 7.14 -6.23 -7.19
N ALA A 106 6.90 -5.38 -8.21
CA ALA A 106 7.57 -4.08 -8.29
C ALA A 106 7.17 -3.13 -7.15
N LEU A 107 5.88 -3.16 -6.74
CA LEU A 107 5.41 -2.41 -5.58
C LEU A 107 6.05 -2.92 -4.28
N ALA A 108 6.17 -4.24 -4.10
CA ALA A 108 6.83 -4.85 -2.95
C ALA A 108 8.31 -4.45 -2.88
N ALA A 109 9.02 -4.45 -4.01
CA ALA A 109 10.41 -3.98 -4.08
C ALA A 109 10.54 -2.50 -3.68
N SER A 110 9.60 -1.65 -4.09
CA SER A 110 9.57 -0.24 -3.70
C SER A 110 9.33 -0.06 -2.20
N VAL A 111 8.36 -0.78 -1.64
CA VAL A 111 8.08 -0.79 -0.20
C VAL A 111 9.30 -1.27 0.58
N HIS A 112 9.95 -2.34 0.12
CA HIS A 112 11.15 -2.87 0.74
C HIS A 112 12.28 -1.84 0.75
N ALA A 113 12.58 -1.22 -0.39
CA ALA A 113 13.64 -0.21 -0.51
C ALA A 113 13.42 0.99 0.44
N ILE A 114 12.16 1.37 0.68
CA ILE A 114 11.80 2.51 1.53
C ILE A 114 11.75 2.13 3.01
N THR A 115 11.27 0.93 3.34
CA THR A 115 10.88 0.57 4.71
C THR A 115 11.69 -0.58 5.34
N GLY A 116 12.45 -1.32 4.54
CA GLY A 116 13.17 -2.53 4.94
C GLY A 116 12.29 -3.76 5.16
N VAL A 117 10.96 -3.63 5.04
CA VAL A 117 10.00 -4.74 5.24
C VAL A 117 10.09 -5.75 4.09
N GLY A 118 9.89 -7.05 4.37
CA GLY A 118 9.86 -8.10 3.36
C GLY A 118 11.21 -8.77 3.06
N ARG A 119 12.24 -8.57 3.91
CA ARG A 119 13.49 -9.33 3.81
C ARG A 119 13.24 -10.81 4.11
N GLN A 120 13.42 -11.68 3.13
CA GLN A 120 13.68 -13.09 3.41
C GLN A 120 15.04 -13.17 4.10
N ALA A 121 15.11 -13.81 5.26
CA ALA A 121 16.39 -14.19 5.83
C ALA A 121 17.06 -15.13 4.81
N SER A 122 18.04 -14.62 4.07
CA SER A 122 18.94 -15.46 3.30
C SER A 122 19.57 -16.43 4.28
N GLY A 123 19.22 -17.71 4.13
CA GLY A 123 19.52 -18.76 5.10
C GLY A 123 20.96 -18.70 5.58
N GLU A 124 21.12 -18.67 6.90
CA GLU A 124 22.33 -19.17 7.53
C GLU A 124 22.45 -20.64 7.15
N ILE A 125 23.24 -20.93 6.12
CA ILE A 125 23.77 -22.28 5.94
C ILE A 125 24.82 -22.46 7.03
N SER A 126 24.37 -22.88 8.20
CA SER A 126 25.26 -23.44 9.22
C SER A 126 25.60 -24.86 8.78
N HIS A 127 26.71 -25.01 8.06
CA HIS A 127 27.37 -26.32 7.97
C HIS A 127 28.25 -26.46 9.21
N ALA A 128 27.68 -27.09 10.24
CA ALA A 128 28.42 -27.72 11.32
C ALA A 128 28.26 -29.23 11.17
N ALA A 129 29.33 -29.87 10.69
CA ALA A 129 29.81 -31.22 11.01
C ALA A 129 30.93 -31.61 10.03
#